data_AF-A0A7S3ADL3-F1
#
_entry.id   AF-A0A7S3ADL3-F1
#
_cell.length_a   1.000
_cell.length_b   1.000
_cell.length_c   1.000
_cell.angle_alpha   90.00
_cell.angle_beta   90.00
_cell.angle_gamma   90.00
#
_symmetry.space_group_name_H-M   'P 1'
#
loop_
_entity.id
_entity.type
_entity.pdbx_description
1 polymer ?
#
loop_
_entity_poly.entity_id
_entity_poly.type
_entity_poly.pdbx_seq_one_letter_code
_entity_poly.pdbx_strand_id
1 'polypeptide(L)'
;MPDRESVCGTYFISDSGCNRIAVFKPVDEEWGQSGRPLSVEPFEGYAEAFLLGECAYKEAAAYLLDHNNNAGVPQTAIVKCIYPIPTSCGVSSGMGAFQVYQDNVGDADDYGPGIFSQENVQRIATFDLRVLNCDRHAGNLLVQETKDAKVRKLIPIDHGYILPDRVVTPPWPAWMQWPQVREPLCPSVKSYIQSVEFSHDNAMLEEELADKIHSGSLRTLRITTHLLKSGVDIGMSLYEIGLLVYSSGTGKSKSVLEKLADEAYAAGLVREQRIESQLDLAALEHSSSAKGKLQPTTEDFIVRYASKLIDRHLQVLQGFGSCISRARSHPNFLRRPSDKPPRKSLLSSSGSSPVSSGRLREYRALRLSSPSHGPGN
;
A
#
# COMPACT_ATOMS: atom_id res chain seq x y z
N MET A 1 -6.75 -32.80 -10.47
CA MET A 1 -6.96 -32.56 -9.02
C MET A 1 -5.98 -31.48 -8.61
N PRO A 2 -6.31 -30.62 -7.64
CA PRO A 2 -5.42 -29.55 -7.24
C PRO A 2 -4.17 -30.09 -6.52
N ASP A 3 -2.97 -29.69 -6.94
CA ASP A 3 -1.69 -30.11 -6.33
C ASP A 3 -1.06 -28.94 -5.53
N ARG A 4 -0.47 -29.23 -4.36
CA ARG A 4 0.05 -28.23 -3.41
C ARG A 4 1.57 -28.08 -3.54
N GLU A 5 2.06 -26.85 -3.71
CA GLU A 5 3.51 -26.55 -3.76
C GLU A 5 4.01 -25.55 -2.71
N SER A 6 3.14 -25.03 -1.82
CA SER A 6 3.58 -24.11 -0.75
C SER A 6 2.92 -24.38 0.61
N VAL A 7 3.55 -23.86 1.67
CA VAL A 7 3.19 -24.12 3.09
C VAL A 7 1.83 -23.49 3.48
N CYS A 8 1.25 -22.63 2.64
CA CYS A 8 0.01 -21.90 2.90
C CYS A 8 -1.03 -22.18 1.80
N GLY A 9 -2.03 -23.02 2.10
CA GLY A 9 -3.35 -23.09 1.44
C GLY A 9 -3.47 -22.66 -0.03
N THR A 10 -2.57 -23.13 -0.90
CA THR A 10 -2.53 -22.74 -2.31
C THR A 10 -2.44 -23.99 -3.16
N TYR A 11 -3.35 -24.11 -4.11
CA TYR A 11 -3.53 -25.30 -4.93
C TYR A 11 -3.49 -24.95 -6.41
N PHE A 12 -2.58 -25.57 -7.16
CA PHE A 12 -2.55 -25.45 -8.62
C PHE A 12 -3.56 -26.41 -9.24
N ILE A 13 -4.42 -25.89 -10.10
CA ILE A 13 -5.41 -26.67 -10.83
C ILE A 13 -4.90 -26.84 -12.25
N SER A 14 -4.86 -28.10 -12.69
CA SER A 14 -4.42 -28.47 -14.03
C SER A 14 -5.55 -29.06 -14.87
N ASP A 15 -5.46 -28.86 -16.19
CA ASP A 15 -6.32 -29.51 -17.17
C ASP A 15 -5.96 -31.01 -17.36
N SER A 16 -6.64 -31.70 -18.28
CA SER A 16 -6.36 -33.10 -18.61
C SER A 16 -4.99 -33.33 -19.26
N GLY A 17 -4.33 -32.28 -19.74
CA GLY A 17 -2.99 -32.29 -20.30
C GLY A 17 -1.89 -31.99 -19.28
N CYS A 18 -2.23 -31.89 -17.99
CA CYS A 18 -1.34 -31.47 -16.90
C CYS A 18 -0.82 -30.03 -17.01
N ASN A 19 -1.46 -29.18 -17.82
CA ASN A 19 -1.12 -27.76 -17.88
C ASN A 19 -1.80 -27.04 -16.71
N ARG A 20 -1.06 -26.19 -15.99
CA ARG A 20 -1.63 -25.35 -14.93
C ARG A 20 -2.56 -24.30 -15.56
N ILE A 21 -3.81 -24.27 -15.12
CA ILE A 21 -4.84 -23.36 -15.65
C ILE A 21 -5.36 -22.38 -14.60
N ALA A 22 -5.25 -22.71 -13.32
CA ALA A 22 -5.70 -21.85 -12.24
C ALA A 22 -4.95 -22.10 -10.93
N VAL A 23 -5.08 -21.14 -10.03
CA VAL A 23 -4.65 -21.21 -8.63
C VAL A 23 -5.90 -21.08 -7.76
N PHE A 24 -6.07 -22.00 -6.82
CA PHE A 24 -7.16 -21.98 -5.85
C PHE A 24 -6.62 -21.79 -4.43
N LYS A 25 -7.15 -20.79 -3.73
CA LYS A 25 -6.82 -20.45 -2.34
C LYS A 25 -8.08 -20.55 -1.46
N PRO A 26 -8.31 -21.67 -0.75
CA PRO A 26 -9.50 -21.85 0.06
C PRO A 26 -9.49 -20.99 1.33
N VAL A 27 -10.67 -20.47 1.69
CA VAL A 27 -10.89 -19.60 2.86
C VAL A 27 -10.56 -20.32 4.17
N ASP A 28 -10.85 -21.61 4.27
CA ASP A 28 -10.65 -22.39 5.50
C ASP A 28 -9.17 -22.72 5.79
N GLU A 29 -8.27 -22.49 4.84
CA GLU A 29 -6.81 -22.66 5.01
C GLU A 29 -6.05 -21.34 5.14
N GLU A 30 -6.75 -20.21 5.19
CA GLU A 30 -6.15 -18.93 5.51
C GLU A 30 -5.46 -18.96 6.89
N TRP A 31 -4.47 -18.08 7.09
CA TRP A 31 -3.80 -17.96 8.37
C TRP A 31 -4.82 -17.60 9.47
N GLY A 32 -4.74 -18.27 10.62
CA GLY A 32 -5.72 -18.14 11.70
C GLY A 32 -7.01 -18.96 11.54
N GLN A 33 -7.23 -19.61 10.39
CA GLN A 33 -8.31 -20.57 10.18
C GLN A 33 -7.86 -22.03 10.44
N SER A 34 -8.82 -22.91 10.71
CA SER A 34 -8.61 -24.36 10.90
C SER A 34 -7.67 -24.79 12.06
N GLY A 35 -7.69 -24.05 13.19
CA GLY A 35 -7.05 -24.51 14.43
C GLY A 35 -5.52 -24.65 14.37
N ARG A 36 -4.87 -24.06 13.36
CA ARG A 36 -3.41 -23.98 13.30
C ARG A 36 -2.94 -23.05 14.43
N PRO A 37 -1.96 -23.46 15.26
CA PRO A 37 -1.47 -22.59 16.32
C PRO A 37 -0.91 -21.30 15.72
N LEU A 38 -1.24 -20.16 16.36
CA LEU A 38 -0.73 -18.81 16.08
C LEU A 38 0.80 -18.68 16.30
N SER A 39 1.57 -19.76 16.16
CA SER A 39 2.94 -19.88 16.68
C SER A 39 3.97 -19.03 15.94
N VAL A 40 3.58 -18.33 14.87
CA VAL A 40 4.40 -17.34 14.20
C VAL A 40 3.49 -16.22 13.74
N GLU A 41 3.54 -15.08 14.43
CA GLU A 41 3.03 -13.79 13.94
C GLU A 41 3.88 -13.41 12.71
N PRO A 42 3.40 -13.53 11.46
CA PRO A 42 4.22 -13.18 10.31
C PRO A 42 4.28 -11.67 10.08
N PHE A 43 3.49 -10.89 10.82
CA PHE A 43 3.10 -9.55 10.43
C PHE A 43 3.28 -8.55 11.59
N GLU A 44 4.41 -7.84 11.60
CA GLU A 44 4.61 -6.72 12.51
C GLU A 44 3.57 -5.61 12.24
N GLY A 45 2.73 -5.30 13.23
CA GLY A 45 2.00 -4.03 13.37
C GLY A 45 0.76 -3.78 12.50
N TYR A 46 0.69 -4.28 11.26
CA TYR A 46 -0.46 -4.08 10.36
C TYR A 46 -1.43 -5.26 10.28
N ALA A 47 -1.06 -6.43 10.81
CA ALA A 47 -1.87 -7.65 10.83
C ALA A 47 -3.26 -7.42 11.45
N GLU A 48 -3.32 -6.62 12.51
CA GLU A 48 -4.55 -6.28 13.24
C GLU A 48 -5.60 -5.56 12.38
N ALA A 49 -5.21 -5.01 11.24
CA ALA A 49 -6.12 -4.33 10.32
C ALA A 49 -6.75 -5.29 9.30
N PHE A 50 -6.42 -6.58 9.33
CA PHE A 50 -7.01 -7.61 8.48
C PHE A 50 -7.87 -8.54 9.33
N LEU A 51 -9.13 -8.73 8.91
CA LEU A 51 -10.01 -9.70 9.54
C LEU A 51 -9.74 -11.10 8.97
N LEU A 52 -9.85 -12.11 9.83
CA LEU A 52 -9.64 -13.50 9.45
C LEU A 52 -10.72 -13.95 8.46
N GLY A 53 -10.32 -14.69 7.41
CA GLY A 53 -11.26 -15.24 6.42
C GLY A 53 -11.66 -14.28 5.29
N GLU A 54 -11.03 -13.10 5.18
CA GLU A 54 -11.28 -12.15 4.11
C GLU A 54 -10.33 -12.27 2.91
N CYS A 55 -9.21 -12.99 3.02
CA CYS A 55 -8.12 -12.89 2.04
C CYS A 55 -8.58 -13.36 0.66
N ALA A 56 -9.31 -14.46 0.57
CA ALA A 56 -9.88 -14.94 -0.68
C ALA A 56 -10.84 -13.93 -1.33
N TYR A 57 -11.68 -13.27 -0.53
CA TYR A 57 -12.60 -12.24 -1.03
C TYR A 57 -11.85 -11.00 -1.51
N LYS A 58 -10.74 -10.66 -0.85
CA LYS A 58 -9.83 -9.58 -1.26
C LYS A 58 -9.10 -9.89 -2.57
N GLU A 59 -8.76 -11.15 -2.84
CA GLU A 59 -8.25 -11.58 -4.15
C GLU A 59 -9.28 -11.36 -5.27
N ALA A 60 -10.56 -11.71 -5.04
CA ALA A 60 -11.62 -11.45 -6.00
C ALA A 60 -11.91 -9.95 -6.14
N ALA A 61 -11.93 -9.20 -5.04
CA ALA A 61 -12.07 -7.75 -5.04
C ALA A 61 -10.95 -7.07 -5.84
N ALA A 62 -9.72 -7.62 -5.81
CA ALA A 62 -8.61 -7.07 -6.56
C ALA A 62 -8.87 -7.09 -8.07
N TYR A 63 -9.32 -8.22 -8.61
CA TYR A 63 -9.69 -8.34 -10.02
C TYR A 63 -10.83 -7.39 -10.38
N LEU A 64 -11.86 -7.36 -9.55
CA LEU A 64 -13.02 -6.50 -9.73
C LEU A 64 -12.67 -5.00 -9.73
N LEU A 65 -11.75 -4.58 -8.86
CA LEU A 65 -11.28 -3.20 -8.74
C LEU A 65 -10.26 -2.80 -9.82
N ASP A 66 -9.69 -3.77 -10.56
CA ASP A 66 -8.78 -3.52 -11.67
C ASP A 66 -9.54 -3.24 -12.98
N HIS A 67 -10.21 -2.09 -13.01
CA HIS A 67 -11.07 -1.69 -14.12
C HIS A 67 -10.37 -1.77 -15.48
N ASN A 68 -11.00 -2.44 -16.44
CA ASN A 68 -10.46 -2.67 -17.78
C ASN A 68 -9.09 -3.38 -17.78
N ASN A 69 -8.79 -4.17 -16.73
CA ASN A 69 -7.52 -4.89 -16.57
C ASN A 69 -6.32 -3.93 -16.63
N ASN A 70 -6.44 -2.79 -15.94
CA ASN A 70 -5.51 -1.67 -16.03
C ASN A 70 -4.12 -2.01 -15.46
N ALA A 71 -4.06 -2.67 -14.29
CA ALA A 71 -2.86 -3.16 -13.63
C ALA A 71 -2.45 -4.55 -14.11
N GLY A 72 -3.40 -5.33 -14.62
CA GLY A 72 -3.16 -6.67 -15.12
C GLY A 72 -3.49 -7.76 -14.09
N VAL A 73 -4.38 -7.49 -13.13
CA VAL A 73 -4.78 -8.48 -12.11
C VAL A 73 -5.47 -9.66 -12.83
N PRO A 74 -4.97 -10.89 -12.68
CA PRO A 74 -5.59 -12.03 -13.35
C PRO A 74 -7.03 -12.24 -12.91
N GLN A 75 -7.87 -12.73 -13.82
CA GLN A 75 -9.27 -12.99 -13.55
C GLN A 75 -9.40 -13.88 -12.31
N THR A 76 -10.14 -13.38 -11.32
CA THR A 76 -10.29 -14.02 -10.03
C THR A 76 -11.75 -14.02 -9.64
N ALA A 77 -12.27 -15.18 -9.24
CA ALA A 77 -13.64 -15.35 -8.80
C ALA A 77 -13.69 -16.15 -7.49
N ILE A 78 -14.75 -15.96 -6.71
CA ILE A 78 -15.06 -16.80 -5.57
C ILE A 78 -15.80 -18.04 -6.06
N VAL A 79 -15.26 -19.22 -5.77
CA VAL A 79 -15.85 -20.49 -6.19
C VAL A 79 -15.87 -21.49 -5.03
N LYS A 80 -16.73 -22.50 -5.15
CA LYS A 80 -16.69 -23.69 -4.31
C LYS A 80 -15.90 -24.78 -5.03
N CYS A 81 -14.82 -25.25 -4.41
CA CYS A 81 -14.02 -26.35 -4.96
C CYS A 81 -13.95 -27.54 -3.99
N ILE A 82 -13.74 -28.73 -4.56
CA ILE A 82 -13.32 -29.93 -3.84
C ILE A 82 -11.81 -30.07 -4.03
N TYR A 83 -11.05 -30.19 -2.95
CA TYR A 83 -9.58 -30.23 -2.95
C TYR A 83 -9.06 -31.28 -1.95
N PRO A 84 -7.87 -31.85 -2.18
CA PRO A 84 -7.32 -32.85 -1.28
C PRO A 84 -6.98 -32.24 0.09
N ILE A 85 -7.20 -33.01 1.16
CA ILE A 85 -6.73 -32.63 2.50
C ILE A 85 -5.26 -33.06 2.61
N PRO A 86 -4.30 -32.16 2.81
CA PRO A 86 -2.88 -32.51 2.71
C PRO A 86 -2.38 -33.58 3.69
N THR A 87 -3.06 -33.75 4.83
CA THR A 87 -2.68 -34.67 5.91
C THR A 87 -3.47 -35.98 5.93
N SER A 88 -4.37 -36.20 4.96
CA SER A 88 -5.20 -37.42 4.90
C SER A 88 -5.46 -37.85 3.46
N CYS A 89 -5.88 -39.09 3.23
CA CYS A 89 -6.37 -39.54 1.92
C CYS A 89 -7.78 -39.00 1.59
N GLY A 90 -8.25 -37.97 2.33
CA GLY A 90 -9.56 -37.37 2.18
C GLY A 90 -9.57 -36.14 1.29
N VAL A 91 -10.78 -35.65 1.03
CA VAL A 91 -11.03 -34.39 0.30
C VAL A 91 -11.80 -33.44 1.21
N SER A 92 -11.49 -32.15 1.10
CA SER A 92 -12.28 -31.05 1.66
C SER A 92 -13.12 -30.42 0.56
N SER A 93 -14.13 -29.66 0.96
CA SER A 93 -14.93 -28.83 0.08
C SER A 93 -15.13 -27.48 0.73
N GLY A 94 -14.71 -26.41 0.06
CA GLY A 94 -14.68 -25.07 0.63
C GLY A 94 -14.82 -23.99 -0.42
N MET A 95 -15.20 -22.80 0.03
CA MET A 95 -15.14 -21.58 -0.77
C MET A 95 -13.70 -21.09 -0.84
N GLY A 96 -13.31 -20.45 -1.93
CA GLY A 96 -11.98 -19.88 -2.08
C GLY A 96 -11.84 -19.00 -3.32
N ALA A 97 -10.73 -18.28 -3.38
CA ALA A 97 -10.37 -17.51 -4.56
C ALA A 97 -9.84 -18.46 -5.63
N PHE A 98 -10.39 -18.36 -6.83
CA PHE A 98 -9.95 -19.08 -8.02
C PHE A 98 -9.45 -18.07 -9.03
N GLN A 99 -8.14 -18.03 -9.22
CA GLN A 99 -7.44 -17.09 -10.08
C GLN A 99 -6.89 -17.82 -11.30
N VAL A 100 -7.10 -17.28 -12.50
CA VAL A 100 -6.54 -17.84 -13.73
C VAL A 100 -5.01 -17.82 -13.66
N TYR A 101 -4.40 -18.98 -13.89
CA TYR A 101 -2.94 -19.12 -13.89
C TYR A 101 -2.36 -18.31 -15.05
N GLN A 102 -1.22 -17.67 -14.80
CA GLN A 102 -0.52 -16.87 -15.80
C GLN A 102 0.83 -17.51 -16.08
N ASP A 103 1.04 -17.94 -17.33
CA ASP A 103 2.34 -18.37 -17.80
C ASP A 103 3.36 -17.25 -17.57
N ASN A 104 4.52 -17.60 -17.03
CA ASN A 104 5.55 -16.64 -16.66
C ASN A 104 6.94 -17.29 -16.73
N VAL A 105 7.97 -16.46 -16.68
CA VAL A 105 9.39 -16.86 -16.71
C VAL A 105 10.08 -16.58 -15.37
N GLY A 106 9.33 -16.63 -14.27
CA GLY A 106 9.77 -16.23 -12.94
C GLY A 106 9.06 -14.97 -12.44
N ASP A 107 9.52 -14.46 -11.31
CA ASP A 107 9.00 -13.26 -10.66
C ASP A 107 10.05 -12.13 -10.67
N ALA A 108 9.68 -10.95 -10.19
CA ALA A 108 10.51 -9.77 -10.30
C ALA A 108 11.74 -9.77 -9.37
N ASP A 109 11.91 -10.74 -8.44
CA ASP A 109 13.13 -10.85 -7.63
C ASP A 109 14.35 -11.21 -8.48
N ASP A 110 14.14 -11.93 -9.59
CA ASP A 110 15.21 -12.39 -10.49
C ASP A 110 15.66 -11.35 -11.53
N TYR A 111 15.03 -10.17 -11.58
CA TYR A 111 15.21 -9.20 -12.65
C TYR A 111 15.51 -7.78 -12.16
N GLY A 112 16.39 -7.08 -12.87
CA GLY A 112 16.63 -5.65 -12.66
C GLY A 112 15.48 -4.80 -13.23
N PRO A 113 15.04 -3.72 -12.56
CA PRO A 113 13.84 -3.00 -12.95
C PRO A 113 13.94 -2.31 -14.31
N GLY A 114 15.13 -2.10 -14.86
CA GLY A 114 15.34 -1.40 -16.14
C GLY A 114 14.71 -2.08 -17.36
N ILE A 115 14.29 -3.35 -17.25
CA ILE A 115 13.62 -4.08 -18.34
C ILE A 115 12.09 -3.98 -18.27
N PHE A 116 11.52 -3.42 -17.19
CA PHE A 116 10.08 -3.26 -17.03
C PHE A 116 9.62 -1.93 -17.60
N SER A 117 8.54 -1.95 -18.38
CA SER A 117 8.01 -0.72 -18.96
C SER A 117 7.51 0.23 -17.86
N GLN A 118 7.74 1.53 -18.05
CA GLN A 118 7.30 2.57 -17.12
C GLN A 118 5.79 2.50 -16.89
N GLU A 119 5.01 2.42 -17.97
CA GLU A 119 3.56 2.39 -17.88
C GLU A 119 3.05 1.18 -17.08
N ASN A 120 3.63 -0.01 -17.27
CA ASN A 120 3.21 -1.21 -16.53
C ASN A 120 3.51 -1.11 -15.04
N VAL A 121 4.71 -0.64 -14.67
CA VAL A 121 5.07 -0.40 -13.27
C VAL A 121 4.14 0.65 -12.66
N GLN A 122 3.88 1.76 -13.37
CA GLN A 122 3.00 2.81 -12.88
C GLN A 122 1.56 2.32 -12.69
N ARG A 123 1.03 1.48 -13.59
CA ARG A 123 -0.30 0.87 -13.46
C ARG A 123 -0.42 0.00 -12.19
N ILE A 124 0.59 -0.83 -11.92
CA ILE A 124 0.64 -1.65 -10.70
C ILE A 124 0.73 -0.77 -9.45
N ALA A 125 1.64 0.20 -9.43
CA ALA A 125 1.80 1.12 -8.30
C ALA A 125 0.53 1.94 -8.02
N THR A 126 -0.15 2.41 -9.07
CA THR A 126 -1.47 3.06 -9.00
C THR A 126 -2.50 2.17 -8.33
N PHE A 127 -2.56 0.89 -8.71
CA PHE A 127 -3.48 -0.06 -8.13
C PHE A 127 -3.15 -0.34 -6.65
N ASP A 128 -1.90 -0.67 -6.34
CA ASP A 128 -1.46 -0.97 -4.97
C ASP A 128 -1.65 0.21 -4.01
N LEU A 129 -1.40 1.45 -4.46
CA LEU A 129 -1.68 2.66 -3.67
C LEU A 129 -3.18 2.80 -3.38
N ARG A 130 -4.01 2.54 -4.39
CA ARG A 130 -5.48 2.66 -4.28
C ARG A 130 -6.05 1.61 -3.33
N VAL A 131 -5.64 0.36 -3.43
CA VAL A 131 -6.16 -0.71 -2.56
C VAL A 131 -5.39 -0.84 -1.24
N LEU A 132 -4.38 0.00 -1.01
CA LEU A 132 -3.46 -0.07 0.12
C LEU A 132 -2.91 -1.49 0.32
N ASN A 133 -2.19 -1.99 -0.67
CA ASN A 133 -1.59 -3.31 -0.62
C ASN A 133 -0.48 -3.37 0.45
N CYS A 134 -0.66 -4.27 1.43
CA CYS A 134 0.26 -4.47 2.54
C CYS A 134 1.30 -5.58 2.30
N ASP A 135 1.30 -6.25 1.14
CA ASP A 135 2.21 -7.36 0.85
C ASP A 135 2.74 -7.35 -0.59
N ARG A 136 2.97 -6.16 -1.17
CA ARG A 136 3.59 -6.07 -2.50
C ARG A 136 5.11 -6.19 -2.45
N HIS A 137 5.62 -7.42 -2.42
CA HIS A 137 7.04 -7.70 -2.71
C HIS A 137 7.26 -8.14 -4.17
N ALA A 138 8.52 -8.30 -4.59
CA ALA A 138 8.87 -8.59 -5.97
C ALA A 138 8.48 -10.02 -6.39
N GLY A 139 8.54 -10.99 -5.47
CA GLY A 139 7.94 -12.32 -5.65
C GLY A 139 6.42 -12.34 -5.96
N ASN A 140 5.68 -11.27 -5.64
CA ASN A 140 4.25 -11.14 -5.98
C ASN A 140 4.02 -10.47 -7.35
N LEU A 141 5.09 -10.30 -8.15
CA LEU A 141 5.04 -9.70 -9.48
C LEU A 141 5.63 -10.68 -10.50
N LEU A 142 4.77 -11.43 -11.17
CA LEU A 142 5.21 -12.39 -12.20
C LEU A 142 5.76 -11.65 -13.42
N VAL A 143 6.78 -12.22 -14.04
CA VAL A 143 7.44 -11.68 -15.22
C VAL A 143 7.04 -12.49 -16.45
N GLN A 144 6.49 -11.80 -17.45
CA GLN A 144 6.16 -12.35 -18.76
C GLN A 144 7.09 -11.83 -19.84
N GLU A 145 7.42 -12.72 -20.78
CA GLU A 145 8.08 -12.32 -22.02
C GLU A 145 7.14 -11.44 -22.85
N THR A 146 7.70 -10.47 -23.57
CA THR A 146 6.95 -9.73 -24.58
C THR A 146 7.53 -10.01 -25.96
N LYS A 147 6.86 -9.53 -27.03
CA LYS A 147 7.37 -9.64 -28.40
C LYS A 147 8.73 -8.94 -28.57
N ASP A 148 9.00 -7.92 -27.76
CA ASP A 148 10.32 -7.32 -27.66
C ASP A 148 11.10 -8.00 -26.53
N ALA A 149 12.14 -8.76 -26.89
CA ALA A 149 12.96 -9.49 -25.94
C ALA A 149 13.63 -8.60 -24.86
N LYS A 150 13.73 -7.28 -25.10
CA LYS A 150 14.31 -6.30 -24.17
C LYS A 150 13.34 -5.80 -23.12
N VAL A 151 12.04 -5.97 -23.34
CA VAL A 151 10.99 -5.46 -22.45
C VAL A 151 10.23 -6.63 -21.86
N ARG A 152 10.09 -6.63 -20.54
CA ARG A 152 9.30 -7.62 -19.81
C ARG A 152 8.03 -6.98 -19.26
N LYS A 153 6.96 -7.76 -19.23
CA LYS A 153 5.67 -7.38 -18.63
C LYS A 153 5.57 -7.96 -17.23
N LEU A 154 5.03 -7.19 -16.31
CA LEU A 154 4.69 -7.60 -14.96
C LEU A 154 3.20 -7.91 -14.86
N ILE A 155 2.89 -8.97 -14.12
CA ILE A 155 1.53 -9.32 -13.70
C ILE A 155 1.50 -9.32 -12.17
N PRO A 156 0.68 -8.47 -11.53
CA PRO A 156 0.49 -8.53 -10.10
C PRO A 156 -0.37 -9.73 -9.72
N ILE A 157 0.09 -10.52 -8.76
CA ILE A 157 -0.67 -11.60 -8.13
C ILE A 157 -0.67 -11.39 -6.61
N ASP A 158 -1.35 -12.28 -5.89
CA ASP A 158 -1.36 -12.32 -4.43
C ASP A 158 -1.85 -11.03 -3.75
N HIS A 159 -3.17 -10.80 -3.84
CA HIS A 159 -3.83 -9.63 -3.28
C HIS A 159 -4.57 -9.94 -1.97
N GLY A 160 -4.24 -11.04 -1.27
CA GLY A 160 -4.91 -11.38 -0.01
C GLY A 160 -4.81 -10.29 1.07
N TYR A 161 -3.74 -9.48 1.03
CA TYR A 161 -3.46 -8.39 1.98
C TYR A 161 -3.71 -6.98 1.40
N ILE A 162 -4.77 -6.81 0.63
CA ILE A 162 -5.30 -5.49 0.23
C ILE A 162 -6.48 -5.06 1.11
N LEU A 163 -6.85 -3.79 1.06
CA LEU A 163 -8.04 -3.23 1.71
C LEU A 163 -8.11 -3.55 3.22
N PRO A 164 -7.14 -3.11 4.03
CA PRO A 164 -7.24 -3.23 5.48
C PRO A 164 -8.44 -2.42 6.02
N ASP A 165 -9.06 -2.90 7.11
CA ASP A 165 -10.26 -2.30 7.71
C ASP A 165 -10.00 -0.87 8.27
N ARG A 166 -8.74 -0.58 8.56
CA ARG A 166 -8.26 0.78 8.85
C ARG A 166 -7.04 1.07 8.00
N VAL A 167 -6.84 2.34 7.67
CA VAL A 167 -5.59 2.79 7.07
C VAL A 167 -4.46 2.48 8.04
N VAL A 168 -3.47 1.74 7.57
CA VAL A 168 -2.23 1.39 8.29
C VAL A 168 -1.04 1.79 7.44
N THR A 169 0.15 1.77 8.04
CA THR A 169 1.42 1.89 7.30
C THR A 169 1.81 0.54 6.74
N PRO A 170 1.64 0.28 5.44
CA PRO A 170 2.15 -0.93 4.80
C PRO A 170 3.69 -0.97 4.77
N PRO A 171 4.28 -2.17 4.64
CA PRO A 171 5.68 -2.35 4.26
C PRO A 171 6.02 -1.62 2.97
N TRP A 172 7.31 -1.35 2.78
CA TRP A 172 7.82 -0.71 1.57
C TRP A 172 7.68 -1.66 0.37
N PRO A 173 6.87 -1.32 -0.66
CA PRO A 173 6.64 -2.24 -1.77
C PRO A 173 7.82 -2.24 -2.74
N ALA A 174 7.96 -3.32 -3.52
CA ALA A 174 9.08 -3.49 -4.45
C ALA A 174 9.27 -2.29 -5.40
N TRP A 175 8.19 -1.80 -5.99
CA TRP A 175 8.21 -0.74 -6.99
C TRP A 175 8.62 0.63 -6.45
N MET A 176 8.58 0.87 -5.14
CA MET A 176 8.99 2.16 -4.56
C MET A 176 10.50 2.44 -4.73
N GLN A 177 11.30 1.40 -4.99
CA GLN A 177 12.72 1.53 -5.28
C GLN A 177 13.01 1.71 -6.78
N TRP A 178 12.02 1.48 -7.64
CA TRP A 178 12.22 1.46 -9.09
C TRP A 178 12.15 2.88 -9.68
N PRO A 179 12.99 3.21 -10.67
CA PRO A 179 13.04 4.57 -11.24
C PRO A 179 11.71 4.99 -11.91
N GLN A 180 10.95 4.03 -12.46
CA GLN A 180 9.71 4.26 -13.21
C GLN A 180 8.64 5.06 -12.44
N VAL A 181 8.57 4.90 -11.10
CA VAL A 181 7.57 5.60 -10.28
C VAL A 181 7.99 7.01 -9.88
N ARG A 182 9.24 7.39 -10.14
CA ARG A 182 9.76 8.76 -9.95
C ARG A 182 9.56 9.63 -11.20
N GLU A 183 9.39 9.00 -12.35
CA GLU A 183 9.10 9.67 -13.60
C GLU A 183 7.68 10.27 -13.61
N PRO A 184 7.41 11.29 -14.44
CA PRO A 184 6.06 11.79 -14.66
C PRO A 184 5.09 10.66 -15.02
N LEU A 185 3.83 10.77 -14.60
CA LEU A 185 2.82 9.78 -14.93
C LEU A 185 2.60 9.71 -16.44
N CYS A 186 2.52 8.48 -16.97
CA CYS A 186 2.06 8.24 -18.33
C CYS A 186 0.64 8.83 -18.50
N PRO A 187 0.33 9.48 -19.64
CA PRO A 187 -0.99 10.10 -19.84
C PRO A 187 -2.15 9.12 -19.64
N SER A 188 -2.00 7.88 -20.11
CA SER A 188 -2.97 6.80 -19.92
C SER A 188 -3.24 6.48 -18.45
N VAL A 189 -2.18 6.43 -17.63
CA VAL A 189 -2.27 6.19 -16.18
C VAL A 189 -2.98 7.36 -15.47
N LYS A 190 -2.63 8.59 -15.85
CA LYS A 190 -3.31 9.78 -15.31
C LYS A 190 -4.81 9.79 -15.64
N SER A 191 -5.17 9.51 -16.90
CA SER A 191 -6.57 9.41 -17.32
C SER A 191 -7.33 8.30 -16.58
N TYR A 192 -6.69 7.14 -16.37
CA TYR A 192 -7.26 6.07 -15.55
C TYR A 192 -7.57 6.55 -14.13
N ILE A 193 -6.59 7.13 -13.42
CA ILE A 193 -6.77 7.61 -12.04
C ILE A 193 -7.94 8.61 -11.95
N GLN A 194 -8.07 9.51 -12.91
CA GLN A 194 -9.16 10.50 -12.94
C GLN A 194 -10.53 9.85 -13.14
N SER A 195 -10.60 8.76 -13.91
CA SER A 195 -11.84 8.05 -14.24
C SER A 195 -12.42 7.17 -13.12
N VAL A 196 -11.62 6.84 -12.10
CA VAL A 196 -12.03 5.92 -11.02
C VAL A 196 -13.09 6.58 -10.12
N GLU A 197 -14.28 6.00 -10.04
CA GLU A 197 -15.38 6.54 -9.22
C GLU A 197 -15.78 5.57 -8.10
N PHE A 198 -15.64 6.02 -6.85
CA PHE A 198 -15.92 5.19 -5.68
C PHE A 198 -17.36 4.63 -5.65
N SER A 199 -18.35 5.41 -6.09
CA SER A 199 -19.74 4.94 -6.10
C SER A 199 -19.94 3.72 -6.99
N HIS A 200 -19.17 3.62 -8.07
CA HIS A 200 -19.19 2.46 -8.94
C HIS A 200 -18.50 1.26 -8.29
N ASP A 201 -17.33 1.48 -7.67
CA ASP A 201 -16.61 0.45 -6.92
C ASP A 201 -17.46 -0.15 -5.81
N ASN A 202 -18.09 0.71 -5.01
CA ASN A 202 -18.89 0.28 -3.87
C ASN A 202 -20.08 -0.58 -4.31
N ALA A 203 -20.83 -0.13 -5.31
CA ALA A 203 -21.98 -0.87 -5.83
C ALA A 203 -21.57 -2.24 -6.37
N MET A 204 -20.46 -2.30 -7.12
CA MET A 204 -19.96 -3.54 -7.68
C MET A 204 -19.43 -4.50 -6.61
N LEU A 205 -18.70 -4.01 -5.60
CA LEU A 205 -18.23 -4.87 -4.49
C LEU A 205 -19.40 -5.39 -3.64
N GLU A 206 -20.42 -4.56 -3.37
CA GLU A 206 -21.63 -4.98 -2.66
C GLU A 206 -22.42 -6.02 -3.47
N GLU A 207 -22.51 -5.87 -4.78
CA GLU A 207 -23.20 -6.82 -5.67
C GLU A 207 -22.48 -8.17 -5.73
N GLU A 208 -21.17 -8.17 -5.93
CA GLU A 208 -20.39 -9.37 -6.21
C GLU A 208 -19.91 -10.10 -4.93
N LEU A 209 -19.63 -9.36 -3.86
CA LEU A 209 -19.04 -9.88 -2.62
C LEU A 209 -19.91 -9.66 -1.38
N ALA A 210 -21.08 -9.04 -1.52
CA ALA A 210 -22.03 -8.81 -0.44
C ALA A 210 -21.36 -8.16 0.79
N ASP A 211 -21.50 -8.79 1.96
CA ASP A 211 -20.99 -8.34 3.25
C ASP A 211 -19.55 -8.80 3.54
N LYS A 212 -18.85 -9.37 2.55
CA LYS A 212 -17.51 -9.95 2.75
C LYS A 212 -16.37 -8.93 2.70
N ILE A 213 -16.66 -7.71 2.26
CA ILE A 213 -15.74 -6.58 2.35
C ILE A 213 -16.34 -5.56 3.31
N HIS A 214 -15.70 -5.38 4.46
CA HIS A 214 -16.23 -4.56 5.55
C HIS A 214 -16.20 -3.05 5.24
N SER A 215 -17.03 -2.27 5.95
CA SER A 215 -17.14 -0.82 5.75
C SER A 215 -15.82 -0.10 5.97
N GLY A 216 -14.96 -0.60 6.87
CA GLY A 216 -13.64 -0.03 7.10
C GLY A 216 -12.70 -0.21 5.92
N SER A 217 -12.76 -1.36 5.25
CA SER A 217 -12.04 -1.64 4.00
C SER A 217 -12.48 -0.68 2.87
N LEU A 218 -13.79 -0.42 2.77
CA LEU A 218 -14.34 0.57 1.83
C LEU A 218 -13.92 2.01 2.19
N ARG A 219 -13.88 2.36 3.48
CA ARG A 219 -13.33 3.63 3.96
C ARG A 219 -11.86 3.79 3.58
N THR A 220 -11.04 2.76 3.78
CA THR A 220 -9.63 2.75 3.35
C THR A 220 -9.52 3.04 1.87
N LEU A 221 -10.25 2.30 1.02
CA LEU A 221 -10.28 2.51 -0.44
C LEU A 221 -10.64 3.95 -0.83
N ARG A 222 -11.61 4.56 -0.15
CA ARG A 222 -12.01 5.96 -0.41
C ARG A 222 -10.90 6.94 -0.07
N ILE A 223 -10.28 6.79 1.10
CA ILE A 223 -9.24 7.69 1.59
C ILE A 223 -8.00 7.61 0.70
N THR A 224 -7.58 6.40 0.33
CA THR A 224 -6.40 6.17 -0.51
C THR A 224 -6.64 6.60 -1.96
N THR A 225 -7.85 6.37 -2.51
CA THR A 225 -8.24 6.88 -3.83
C THR A 225 -8.24 8.42 -3.84
N HIS A 226 -8.73 9.05 -2.78
CA HIS A 226 -8.70 10.51 -2.64
C HIS A 226 -7.26 11.04 -2.62
N LEU A 227 -6.38 10.46 -1.79
CA LEU A 227 -4.96 10.83 -1.75
C LEU A 227 -4.32 10.71 -3.13
N LEU A 228 -4.56 9.61 -3.84
CA LEU A 228 -4.01 9.35 -5.15
C LEU A 228 -4.48 10.39 -6.18
N LYS A 229 -5.79 10.66 -6.25
CA LYS A 229 -6.37 11.68 -7.14
C LYS A 229 -5.80 13.07 -6.82
N SER A 230 -5.86 13.50 -5.56
CA SER A 230 -5.37 14.83 -5.15
C SER A 230 -3.87 14.99 -5.39
N GLY A 231 -3.06 13.96 -5.13
CA GLY A 231 -1.62 13.97 -5.39
C GLY A 231 -1.29 14.12 -6.87
N VAL A 232 -1.99 13.38 -7.74
CA VAL A 232 -1.81 13.47 -9.20
C VAL A 232 -2.26 14.81 -9.77
N ASP A 233 -3.35 15.37 -9.24
CA ASP A 233 -3.86 16.68 -9.67
C ASP A 233 -2.87 17.82 -9.38
N ILE A 234 -2.08 17.69 -8.31
CA ILE A 234 -1.01 18.63 -7.99
C ILE A 234 0.33 18.33 -8.66
N GLY A 235 0.38 17.29 -9.50
CA GLY A 235 1.55 16.94 -10.31
C GLY A 235 2.60 16.08 -9.61
N MET A 236 2.26 15.43 -8.49
CA MET A 236 3.17 14.49 -7.82
C MET A 236 3.37 13.22 -8.67
N SER A 237 4.57 12.67 -8.59
CA SER A 237 4.90 11.30 -9.04
C SER A 237 4.30 10.25 -8.09
N LEU A 238 4.18 9.01 -8.57
CA LEU A 238 3.70 7.90 -7.72
C LEU A 238 4.65 7.64 -6.54
N TYR A 239 5.95 7.87 -6.72
CA TYR A 239 6.92 7.81 -5.63
C TYR A 239 6.63 8.84 -4.54
N GLU A 240 6.38 10.10 -4.90
CA GLU A 240 6.11 11.17 -3.93
C GLU A 240 4.80 10.91 -3.18
N ILE A 241 3.78 10.39 -3.86
CA ILE A 241 2.53 9.95 -3.21
C ILE A 241 2.83 8.78 -2.26
N GLY A 242 3.63 7.81 -2.72
CA GLY A 242 4.06 6.66 -1.92
C GLY A 242 4.81 7.07 -0.64
N LEU A 243 5.60 8.15 -0.64
CA LEU A 243 6.25 8.66 0.59
C LEU A 243 5.27 9.12 1.67
N LEU A 244 4.01 9.40 1.32
CA LEU A 244 2.96 9.73 2.29
C LEU A 244 2.30 8.46 2.87
N VAL A 245 2.40 7.34 2.15
CA VAL A 245 1.72 6.06 2.47
C VAL A 245 2.66 5.09 3.18
N TYR A 246 3.86 4.90 2.64
CA TYR A 246 4.86 3.94 3.11
C TYR A 246 5.86 4.60 4.05
N SER A 247 6.44 3.82 4.96
CA SER A 247 7.53 4.25 5.84
C SER A 247 8.83 3.52 5.48
N SER A 248 9.92 4.26 5.25
CA SER A 248 11.26 3.70 5.03
C SER A 248 12.01 3.41 6.33
N GLY A 249 11.37 3.58 7.50
CA GLY A 249 11.98 3.43 8.83
C GLY A 249 11.88 2.02 9.39
N THR A 250 12.28 1.84 10.66
CA THR A 250 12.28 0.54 11.38
C THR A 250 10.88 0.02 11.74
N GLY A 251 9.86 0.24 10.90
CA GLY A 251 8.49 -0.30 11.06
C GLY A 251 7.62 0.31 12.16
N LYS A 252 8.14 1.19 13.03
CA LYS A 252 7.39 1.66 14.23
C LYS A 252 6.64 2.98 14.09
N SER A 253 6.93 3.78 13.06
CA SER A 253 6.33 5.10 12.91
C SER A 253 5.22 5.10 11.87
N LYS A 254 4.02 5.53 12.28
CA LYS A 254 2.88 5.78 11.39
C LYS A 254 3.25 6.73 10.25
N SER A 255 2.83 6.39 9.04
CA SER A 255 2.95 7.20 7.83
C SER A 255 2.15 8.49 7.96
N VAL A 256 2.32 9.40 7.01
CA VAL A 256 1.51 10.63 6.97
C VAL A 256 0.04 10.24 6.79
N LEU A 257 -0.26 9.36 5.85
CA LEU A 257 -1.63 8.94 5.56
C LEU A 257 -2.29 8.28 6.79
N GLU A 258 -1.59 7.37 7.47
CA GLU A 258 -2.12 6.72 8.67
C GLU A 258 -2.45 7.74 9.77
N LYS A 259 -1.57 8.71 10.03
CA LYS A 259 -1.83 9.77 11.04
C LYS A 259 -3.07 10.62 10.70
N LEU A 260 -3.22 11.00 9.43
CA LEU A 260 -4.37 11.79 9.00
C LEU A 260 -5.67 10.98 9.05
N ALA A 261 -5.61 9.69 8.72
CA ALA A 261 -6.75 8.78 8.81
C ALA A 261 -7.15 8.51 10.27
N ASP A 262 -6.18 8.29 11.16
CA ASP A 262 -6.43 8.13 12.61
C ASP A 262 -7.11 9.35 13.22
N GLU A 263 -6.62 10.56 12.89
CA GLU A 263 -7.24 11.80 13.34
C GLU A 263 -8.70 11.88 12.87
N ALA A 264 -8.95 11.51 11.62
CA ALA A 264 -10.29 11.56 11.07
C ALA A 264 -11.23 10.53 11.70
N TYR A 265 -10.71 9.32 11.94
CA TYR A 265 -11.43 8.23 12.59
C TYR A 265 -11.80 8.60 14.03
N ALA A 266 -10.85 9.12 14.81
CA ALA A 266 -11.10 9.58 16.18
C ALA A 266 -12.17 10.68 16.25
N ALA A 267 -12.14 11.63 15.30
CA ALA A 267 -13.19 12.66 15.20
C ALA A 267 -14.56 12.06 14.84
N GLY A 268 -14.60 10.99 14.04
CA GLY A 268 -15.81 10.24 13.71
C GLY A 268 -16.44 9.58 14.94
N LEU A 269 -15.64 8.89 15.76
CA LEU A 269 -16.12 8.26 17.00
C LEU A 269 -16.71 9.26 17.99
N VAL A 270 -16.05 10.40 18.19
CA VAL A 270 -16.56 11.47 19.07
C VAL A 270 -17.90 12.03 18.54
N ARG A 271 -18.03 12.14 17.21
CA ARG A 271 -19.28 12.58 16.58
C ARG A 271 -20.39 11.56 16.81
N GLU A 272 -20.12 10.28 16.62
CA GLU A 272 -21.09 9.20 16.78
C GLU A 272 -21.65 9.16 18.21
N GLN A 273 -20.77 9.16 19.21
CA GLN A 273 -21.15 9.21 20.63
C GLN A 273 -22.04 10.42 20.97
N ARG A 274 -21.74 11.58 20.36
CA ARG A 274 -22.56 12.79 20.53
C ARG A 274 -23.94 12.64 19.91
N ILE A 275 -24.05 12.02 18.74
CA ILE A 275 -25.34 11.77 18.07
C ILE A 275 -26.16 10.78 18.89
N GLU A 276 -25.58 9.68 19.34
CA GLU A 276 -26.24 8.69 20.21
C GLU A 276 -26.77 9.33 21.48
N SER A 277 -25.93 10.11 22.18
CA SER A 277 -26.33 10.84 23.38
C SER A 277 -27.51 11.80 23.12
N GLN A 278 -27.55 12.44 21.96
CA GLN A 278 -28.66 13.34 21.58
C GLN A 278 -29.94 12.58 21.25
N LEU A 279 -29.83 11.41 20.63
CA LEU A 279 -30.99 10.55 20.34
C LEU A 279 -31.58 9.97 21.62
N ASP A 280 -30.75 9.54 22.58
CA ASP A 280 -31.19 9.06 23.88
C ASP A 280 -31.94 10.15 24.66
N LEU A 281 -31.41 11.38 24.68
CA LEU A 281 -32.08 12.54 25.28
C LEU A 281 -33.41 12.85 24.59
N ALA A 282 -33.45 12.85 23.25
CA ALA A 282 -34.68 13.11 22.50
C ALA A 282 -35.74 12.00 22.65
N ALA A 283 -35.31 10.74 22.82
CA ALA A 283 -36.21 9.61 23.09
C ALA A 283 -36.87 9.73 24.47
N LEU A 284 -36.15 10.25 25.47
CA LEU A 284 -36.67 10.55 26.81
C LEU A 284 -37.67 11.72 26.82
N GLU A 285 -37.58 12.64 25.86
CA GLU A 285 -38.38 13.89 25.83
C GLU A 285 -39.73 13.78 25.09
N HIS A 286 -40.14 12.60 24.61
CA HIS A 286 -41.45 12.34 23.95
C HIS A 286 -41.92 13.48 23.01
N SER A 287 -41.28 13.62 21.86
CA SER A 287 -41.80 14.45 20.77
C SER A 287 -41.62 13.78 19.42
N SER A 288 -42.75 13.38 18.85
CA SER A 288 -42.93 12.97 17.47
C SER A 288 -42.47 14.05 16.48
N SER A 289 -41.99 13.58 15.33
CA SER A 289 -41.78 14.32 14.07
C SER A 289 -40.43 15.03 13.90
N ALA A 290 -39.50 14.29 13.30
CA ALA A 290 -38.56 14.88 12.36
C ALA A 290 -38.37 13.90 11.18
N LYS A 291 -39.11 14.11 10.09
CA LYS A 291 -38.68 13.65 8.76
C LYS A 291 -37.44 14.46 8.37
N GLY A 292 -36.29 14.04 8.88
CA GLY A 292 -35.00 14.69 8.67
C GLY A 292 -34.36 14.24 7.37
N LYS A 293 -33.68 15.17 6.68
CA LYS A 293 -32.70 14.85 5.63
C LYS A 293 -31.79 13.73 6.13
N LEU A 294 -31.54 12.71 5.29
CA LEU A 294 -30.61 11.62 5.60
C LEU A 294 -29.28 12.24 6.05
N GLN A 295 -28.93 12.10 7.33
CA GLN A 295 -27.66 12.58 7.84
C GLN A 295 -26.56 11.71 7.20
N PRO A 296 -25.41 12.29 6.80
CA PRO A 296 -24.27 11.50 6.36
C PRO A 296 -23.87 10.51 7.46
N THR A 297 -23.57 9.27 7.07
CA THR A 297 -23.13 8.22 8.00
C THR A 297 -21.81 8.62 8.70
N THR A 298 -21.49 7.96 9.81
CA THR A 298 -20.19 8.13 10.50
C THR A 298 -19.03 7.90 9.53
N GLU A 299 -19.14 6.88 8.68
CA GLU A 299 -18.17 6.59 7.61
C GLU A 299 -18.00 7.74 6.62
N ASP A 300 -19.10 8.32 6.13
CA ASP A 300 -19.05 9.47 5.22
C ASP A 300 -18.40 10.69 5.87
N PHE A 301 -18.64 10.91 7.17
CA PHE A 301 -17.98 11.97 7.89
C PHE A 301 -16.47 11.74 7.99
N ILE A 302 -16.05 10.53 8.38
CA ILE A 302 -14.63 10.17 8.54
C ILE A 302 -13.90 10.38 7.21
N VAL A 303 -14.44 9.84 6.11
CA VAL A 303 -13.82 9.98 4.78
C VAL A 303 -13.73 11.45 4.37
N ARG A 304 -14.81 12.23 4.50
CA ARG A 304 -14.78 13.66 4.13
C ARG A 304 -13.79 14.45 4.98
N TYR A 305 -13.64 14.12 6.24
CA TYR A 305 -12.69 14.80 7.12
C TYR A 305 -11.24 14.40 6.80
N ALA A 306 -10.98 13.11 6.57
CA ALA A 306 -9.69 12.62 6.08
C ALA A 306 -9.29 13.28 4.75
N SER A 307 -10.20 13.36 3.77
CA SER A 307 -9.99 14.06 2.50
C SER A 307 -9.56 15.52 2.70
N LYS A 308 -10.23 16.25 3.61
CA LYS A 308 -9.86 17.64 3.93
C LYS A 308 -8.48 17.75 4.58
N LEU A 309 -8.14 16.82 5.48
CA LEU A 309 -6.82 16.77 6.11
C LEU A 309 -5.73 16.50 5.08
N ILE A 310 -5.97 15.56 4.15
CA ILE A 310 -5.09 15.26 3.02
C ILE A 310 -4.90 16.49 2.14
N ASP A 311 -5.99 17.12 1.68
CA ASP A 311 -5.91 18.28 0.79
C ASP A 311 -5.15 19.44 1.45
N ARG A 312 -5.38 19.68 2.74
CA ARG A 312 -4.62 20.67 3.51
C ARG A 312 -3.14 20.32 3.59
N HIS A 313 -2.80 19.06 3.81
CA HIS A 313 -1.41 18.60 3.85
C HIS A 313 -0.72 18.81 2.49
N LEU A 314 -1.38 18.43 1.40
CA LEU A 314 -0.87 18.59 0.04
C LEU A 314 -0.70 20.07 -0.35
N GLN A 315 -1.63 20.95 0.03
CA GLN A 315 -1.50 22.40 -0.18
C GLN A 315 -0.27 22.98 0.53
N VAL A 316 0.02 22.51 1.75
CA VAL A 316 1.21 22.92 2.50
C VAL A 316 2.48 22.49 1.76
N LEU A 317 2.53 21.25 1.26
CA LEU A 317 3.67 20.74 0.47
C LEU A 317 3.88 21.54 -0.83
N GLN A 318 2.80 21.82 -1.58
CA GLN A 318 2.87 22.67 -2.77
C GLN A 318 3.37 24.08 -2.44
N GLY A 319 2.88 24.67 -1.35
CA GLY A 319 3.29 25.98 -0.87
C GLY A 319 4.81 26.03 -0.60
N PHE A 320 5.34 25.03 0.11
CA PHE A 320 6.79 24.91 0.34
C PHE A 320 7.59 24.71 -0.96
N GLY A 321 7.11 23.88 -1.89
CA GLY A 321 7.74 23.69 -3.20
C GLY A 321 7.79 24.97 -4.04
N SER A 322 6.72 25.77 -4.01
CA SER A 322 6.65 27.07 -4.69
C SER A 322 7.61 28.10 -4.07
N CYS A 323 7.78 28.09 -2.74
CA CYS A 323 8.72 28.96 -2.04
C CYS A 323 10.18 28.58 -2.34
N ILE A 324 10.51 27.28 -2.40
CA ILE A 324 11.85 26.80 -2.73
C ILE A 324 12.21 27.09 -4.19
N SER A 325 11.27 26.89 -5.13
CA SER A 325 11.48 27.23 -6.55
C SER A 325 11.61 28.73 -6.79
N ARG A 326 10.84 29.58 -6.08
CA ARG A 326 11.04 31.05 -6.05
C ARG A 326 12.38 31.45 -5.43
N ALA A 327 12.81 30.80 -4.36
CA ALA A 327 14.10 31.08 -3.74
C ALA A 327 15.28 30.72 -4.66
N ARG A 328 15.17 29.63 -5.43
CA ARG A 328 16.18 29.19 -6.42
C ARG A 328 16.20 30.03 -7.70
N SER A 329 15.08 30.65 -8.08
CA SER A 329 14.98 31.56 -9.24
C SER A 329 15.29 33.02 -8.89
N HIS A 330 15.53 33.35 -7.63
CA HIS A 330 15.93 34.69 -7.21
C HIS A 330 17.38 34.99 -7.66
N PRO A 331 17.66 36.11 -8.35
CA PRO A 331 18.97 36.42 -8.94
C PRO A 331 20.15 36.53 -7.96
N ASN A 332 19.91 36.43 -6.65
CA ASN A 332 20.94 36.47 -5.62
C ASN A 332 21.29 35.09 -5.01
N PHE A 333 20.64 34.00 -5.44
CA PHE A 333 20.90 32.65 -4.88
C PHE A 333 22.28 32.09 -5.25
N LEU A 334 22.96 32.66 -6.26
CA LEU A 334 24.29 32.26 -6.71
C LEU A 334 25.41 33.29 -6.45
N ARG A 335 25.26 34.21 -5.49
CA ARG A 335 26.42 35.03 -5.07
C ARG A 335 27.36 34.23 -4.17
N ARG A 336 28.44 33.72 -4.76
CA ARG A 336 29.58 33.14 -4.02
C ARG A 336 30.19 34.19 -3.07
N PRO A 337 30.61 33.82 -1.85
CA PRO A 337 31.29 34.73 -0.94
C PRO A 337 32.76 34.86 -1.35
N SER A 338 33.06 35.62 -2.41
CA SER A 338 34.46 35.95 -2.74
C SER A 338 34.69 37.38 -3.23
N ASP A 339 33.67 38.20 -3.43
CA ASP A 339 33.87 39.59 -3.84
C ASP A 339 33.80 40.53 -2.62
N LYS A 340 34.91 40.57 -1.86
CA LYS A 340 35.22 41.71 -0.99
C LYS A 340 36.52 42.37 -1.50
N PRO A 341 36.56 43.70 -1.63
CA PRO A 341 37.77 44.40 -2.08
C PRO A 341 38.87 44.33 -0.99
N PRO A 342 40.16 44.38 -1.37
CA PRO A 342 41.25 44.11 -0.44
C PRO A 342 41.39 45.21 0.60
N ARG A 343 41.42 44.84 1.89
CA ARG A 343 41.77 45.74 3.00
C ARG A 343 43.29 45.74 3.21
N LYS A 344 43.84 46.96 3.36
CA LYS A 344 45.24 47.25 3.66
C LYS A 344 45.68 46.64 4.99
N SER A 345 46.90 46.11 5.00
CA SER A 345 47.66 45.60 6.13
C SER A 345 47.98 46.68 7.16
N LEU A 346 47.87 46.35 8.46
CA LEU A 346 48.67 46.94 9.54
C LEU A 346 48.90 45.89 10.65
N LEU A 347 50.13 45.88 11.16
CA LEU A 347 50.76 44.90 12.03
C LEU A 347 50.40 45.02 13.52
N SER A 348 50.59 43.89 14.21
CA SER A 348 51.06 43.69 15.61
C SER A 348 50.26 44.26 16.80
N SER A 349 49.86 43.40 17.73
CA SER A 349 50.63 43.10 18.96
C SER A 349 49.87 42.18 19.94
N SER A 350 50.53 41.09 20.35
CA SER A 350 50.55 40.38 21.65
C SER A 350 49.36 40.38 22.62
N GLY A 351 49.00 39.17 23.09
CA GLY A 351 48.25 38.97 24.34
C GLY A 351 47.85 37.51 24.65
N SER A 352 48.81 36.74 25.18
CA SER A 352 48.68 35.66 26.20
C SER A 352 47.46 34.70 26.26
N SER A 353 47.77 33.39 26.12
CA SER A 353 47.07 32.14 26.50
C SER A 353 46.80 32.02 28.04
N PRO A 354 46.17 30.96 28.64
CA PRO A 354 46.01 29.58 28.10
C PRO A 354 44.83 28.66 28.57
N VAL A 355 44.82 27.45 27.97
CA VAL A 355 44.30 26.12 28.40
C VAL A 355 42.77 25.84 28.43
N SER A 356 42.28 24.93 27.58
CA SER A 356 42.04 23.52 27.96
C SER A 356 41.48 22.66 26.81
N SER A 357 41.90 21.40 26.83
CA SER A 357 41.74 20.32 25.86
C SER A 357 40.48 19.47 26.07
N GLY A 358 39.88 18.94 24.99
CA GLY A 358 38.92 17.84 25.07
C GLY A 358 38.53 17.31 23.69
N ARG A 359 38.69 16.00 23.49
CA ARG A 359 38.83 15.29 22.20
C ARG A 359 37.51 14.93 21.50
N LEU A 360 37.59 14.91 20.16
CA LEU A 360 36.76 14.17 19.20
C LEU A 360 37.01 12.65 19.28
N ARG A 361 35.96 11.84 19.06
CA ARG A 361 36.06 10.44 18.63
C ARG A 361 35.02 10.12 17.55
N GLU A 362 35.54 9.64 16.43
CA GLU A 362 34.84 8.98 15.32
C GLU A 362 34.39 7.56 15.72
N TYR A 363 33.29 7.06 15.15
CA TYR A 363 32.90 5.65 15.22
C TYR A 363 32.76 5.08 13.80
N ARG A 364 33.47 3.96 13.56
CA ARG A 364 33.55 3.19 12.32
C ARG A 364 32.86 1.83 12.53
N ALA A 365 32.30 1.32 11.43
CA ALA A 365 31.47 0.12 11.29
C ALA A 365 32.05 -1.20 11.84
N LEU A 366 31.15 -2.10 12.25
CA LEU A 366 31.43 -3.51 12.54
C LEU A 366 30.70 -4.41 11.53
N ARG A 367 31.47 -5.22 10.80
CA ARG A 367 31.02 -6.43 10.09
C ARG A 367 31.10 -7.59 11.07
N LEU A 368 30.10 -8.46 11.09
CA LEU A 368 30.11 -9.73 11.82
C LEU A 368 30.42 -10.87 10.85
N SER A 369 31.36 -11.72 11.26
CA SER A 369 31.84 -12.93 10.59
C SER A 369 31.19 -14.18 11.20
N SER A 370 30.77 -15.10 10.33
CA SER A 370 30.26 -16.44 10.65
C SER A 370 31.36 -17.38 11.19
N PRO A 371 31.02 -18.40 12.01
CA PRO A 371 31.94 -19.48 12.34
C PRO A 371 31.68 -20.76 11.54
N SER A 372 32.79 -21.36 11.12
CA SER A 372 32.97 -22.67 10.48
C SER A 372 32.61 -23.85 11.39
N HIS A 373 31.98 -24.89 10.83
CA HIS A 373 31.93 -26.24 11.39
C HIS A 373 32.87 -27.16 10.60
N GLY A 374 33.72 -27.91 11.31
CA GLY A 374 34.47 -29.06 10.79
C GLY A 374 33.82 -30.39 11.23
N PRO A 375 34.17 -31.52 10.60
CA PRO A 375 33.42 -32.78 10.74
C PRO A 375 34.00 -33.69 11.84
N GLY A 376 33.15 -34.55 12.41
CA GLY A 376 33.56 -35.62 13.31
C GLY A 376 32.48 -36.69 13.44
N ASN A 377 32.80 -37.88 12.90
CA ASN A 377 32.29 -39.24 13.11
C ASN A 377 30.78 -39.52 13.21
#